data_AF-A0A960FIE3-F1
#
_entry.id   AF-A0A960FIE3-F1
#
_cell.length_a   1.000
_cell.length_b   1.000
_cell.length_c   1.000
_cell.angle_alpha   90.00
_cell.angle_beta   90.00
_cell.angle_gamma   90.00
#
_symmetry.space_group_name_H-M   'P 1'
#
loop_
_entity.id
_entity.type
_entity.pdbx_description
1 polymer ?
#
loop_
_entity_poly.entity_id
_entity_poly.type
_entity_poly.pdbx_seq_one_letter_code
_entity_poly.pdbx_strand_id
1 'polypeptide(L)' 'MAELAFTAPHAQSVEHLPPVHRDPFDRWLIAQAISESSVLVSADSQIAQYPVTVLDPLR' A
#
# COMPACT_ATOMS: atom_id res chain seq x y z
N MET A 1 16.34 -13.50 -5.72
CA MET A 1 15.23 -12.58 -5.37
C MET A 1 15.15 -11.56 -6.49
N ALA A 2 13.98 -11.38 -7.09
CA ALA A 2 13.77 -10.31 -8.06
C ALA A 2 13.17 -9.11 -7.33
N GLU A 3 13.64 -7.91 -7.65
CA GLU A 3 13.06 -6.68 -7.14
C GLU A 3 11.68 -6.44 -7.77
N LEU A 4 10.76 -5.83 -7.02
CA LEU A 4 9.45 -5.45 -7.52
C LEU A 4 9.44 -3.94 -7.82
N ALA A 5 9.44 -3.61 -9.10
CA ALA A 5 9.51 -2.21 -9.55
C ALA A 5 8.23 -1.44 -9.21
N PHE A 6 8.41 -0.18 -8.79
CA PHE A 6 7.30 0.77 -8.70
C PHE A 6 7.09 1.43 -10.09
N THR A 7 5.90 1.28 -10.67
CA THR A 7 5.61 1.69 -12.05
C THR A 7 4.68 2.92 -12.10
N ALA A 8 4.57 3.56 -13.26
CA ALA A 8 3.65 4.69 -13.45
C ALA A 8 2.17 4.35 -13.15
N PRO A 9 1.64 3.16 -13.50
CA PRO A 9 0.33 2.72 -13.04
C PRO A 9 0.17 2.72 -11.51
N HIS A 10 1.19 2.29 -10.76
CA HIS A 10 1.15 2.35 -9.29
C HIS A 10 1.03 3.80 -8.81
N ALA A 11 1.84 4.70 -9.37
CA ALA A 11 1.79 6.13 -9.05
C ALA A 11 0.42 6.76 -9.33
N GLN A 12 -0.20 6.45 -10.48
CA GLN A 12 -1.51 6.97 -10.83
C GLN A 12 -2.62 6.49 -9.88
N SER A 13 -2.53 5.25 -9.38
CA SER A 13 -3.55 4.70 -8.47
C SER A 13 -3.60 5.45 -7.12
N VAL A 14 -2.53 6.14 -6.73
CA VAL A 14 -2.43 6.92 -5.48
C VAL A 14 -3.48 8.03 -5.38
N GLU A 15 -3.89 8.59 -6.52
CA GLU A 15 -4.91 9.64 -6.62
C GLU A 15 -6.28 9.18 -6.11
N HIS A 16 -6.55 7.87 -6.17
CA HIS A 16 -7.83 7.27 -5.78
C HIS A 16 -7.84 6.80 -4.32
N LEU A 17 -6.72 6.91 -3.61
CA LEU A 17 -6.61 6.46 -2.24
C LEU A 17 -7.30 7.43 -1.26
N PRO A 18 -8.01 6.91 -0.24
CA PRO A 18 -8.49 7.71 0.87
C PRO A 18 -7.36 8.55 1.52
N PRO A 19 -7.63 9.79 1.94
CA PRO A 19 -6.61 10.69 2.49
C PRO A 19 -6.32 10.41 3.98
N VAL A 20 -5.96 9.16 4.32
CA VAL A 20 -5.65 8.74 5.70
C VAL A 20 -4.20 9.12 6.06
N HIS A 21 -3.22 8.66 5.27
CA HIS A 21 -1.81 9.02 5.44
C HIS A 21 -1.43 10.29 4.68
N ARG A 22 -0.54 11.08 5.28
CA ARG A 22 0.12 12.24 4.63
C ARG A 22 1.45 11.87 4.00
N ASP A 23 2.10 10.80 4.47
CA ASP A 23 3.37 10.35 3.91
C ASP A 23 3.17 9.81 2.49
N PRO A 24 3.85 10.37 1.47
CA PRO A 24 3.73 9.87 0.11
C PRO A 24 4.22 8.43 -0.06
N PHE A 25 5.20 7.97 0.73
CA PHE A 25 5.74 6.61 0.61
C PHE A 25 4.77 5.55 1.11
N ASP A 26 4.09 5.78 2.23
CA ASP A 26 3.03 4.86 2.70
C ASP A 26 1.96 4.70 1.63
N ARG A 27 1.56 5.83 1.03
CA ARG A 27 0.57 5.84 -0.05
C ARG A 27 1.06 5.10 -1.29
N TRP A 28 2.33 5.23 -1.65
CA TRP A 28 2.91 4.48 -2.77
C TRP A 28 2.95 2.98 -2.49
N LEU A 29 3.32 2.58 -1.28
CA LEU A 29 3.38 1.17 -0.88
C LEU A 29 1.99 0.53 -0.90
N ILE A 30 0.98 1.25 -0.40
CA ILE A 30 -0.43 0.82 -0.44
C ILE A 30 -0.91 0.71 -1.89
N ALA A 31 -0.65 1.72 -2.71
CA ALA A 31 -1.01 1.72 -4.14
C ALA A 31 -0.41 0.54 -4.90
N GLN A 32 0.87 0.25 -4.67
CA GLN A 32 1.56 -0.90 -5.26
C GLN A 32 0.95 -2.21 -4.77
N ALA A 33 0.72 -2.36 -3.46
CA ALA A 33 0.13 -3.57 -2.90
C ALA A 33 -1.28 -3.86 -3.45
N ILE A 34 -2.10 -2.83 -3.64
CA ILE A 34 -3.41 -2.94 -4.28
C ILE A 34 -3.26 -3.39 -5.74
N SER A 35 -2.40 -2.71 -6.51
CA SER A 35 -2.20 -2.97 -7.94
C SER A 35 -1.68 -4.38 -8.20
N GLU A 36 -0.81 -4.88 -7.33
CA GLU A 36 -0.17 -6.20 -7.41
C GLU A 36 -0.95 -7.28 -6.65
N SER A 37 -2.14 -6.98 -6.13
CA SER A 37 -2.95 -7.89 -5.30
C SER A 37 -2.15 -8.57 -4.17
N SER A 38 -1.22 -7.81 -3.58
CA SER A 38 -0.29 -8.28 -2.56
C SER A 38 -0.83 -8.03 -1.14
N VAL A 39 -0.39 -8.87 -0.20
CA VAL A 39 -0.62 -8.64 1.23
C VAL A 39 0.42 -7.67 1.76
N LEU A 40 -0.02 -6.56 2.36
CA LEU A 40 0.85 -5.60 2.99
C LEU A 40 1.09 -5.99 4.45
N VAL A 41 2.32 -6.31 4.82
CA VAL A 41 2.68 -6.62 6.21
C VAL A 41 3.06 -5.32 6.91
N SER A 42 2.31 -4.94 7.95
CA SER A 42 2.57 -3.69 8.68
C SER A 42 1.99 -3.73 10.08
N ALA A 43 2.69 -3.11 11.03
CA ALA A 43 2.17 -2.84 12.38
C ALA A 43 1.28 -1.58 12.43
N ASP A 44 1.16 -0.84 11.32
CA ASP A 44 0.30 0.34 11.25
C ASP A 44 -1.17 -0.05 11.04
N SER A 45 -1.93 0.02 12.12
CA SER A 45 -3.37 -0.22 12.12
C SER A 45 -4.19 0.69 11.18
N GLN A 46 -3.68 1.88 10.80
CA GLN A 46 -4.41 2.78 9.90
C GLN A 46 -4.49 2.26 8.47
N ILE A 47 -3.60 1.35 8.08
CA ILE A 47 -3.60 0.73 6.73
C ILE A 47 -4.88 -0.06 6.46
N ALA A 48 -5.54 -0.59 7.50
CA ALA A 48 -6.83 -1.29 7.36
C ALA A 48 -7.98 -0.39 6.85
N GLN A 49 -7.78 0.93 6.78
CA GLN A 49 -8.73 1.88 6.20
C GLN A 49 -8.64 1.98 4.66
N TYR A 50 -7.64 1.34 4.06
CA TYR A 50 -7.48 1.25 2.60
C TYR A 50 -8.07 -0.06 2.06
N PRO A 51 -8.43 -0.12 0.78
CA PRO A 51 -8.93 -1.35 0.15
C PRO A 51 -7.79 -2.33 -0.19
N VAL A 52 -6.98 -2.69 0.82
CA VAL A 52 -5.82 -3.59 0.70
C VAL A 52 -5.88 -4.68 1.76
N THR A 53 -5.35 -5.87 1.46
CA THR A 53 -5.19 -6.91 2.49
C THR A 53 -3.97 -6.61 3.34
N VAL A 54 -4.15 -6.55 4.66
CA VAL A 54 -3.09 -6.25 5.62
C VAL A 54 -2.86 -7.44 6.56
N LEU A 55 -1.58 -7.73 6.84
CA LEU A 55 -1.16 -8.68 7.87
C LEU A 55 -0.44 -7.91 8.98
N ASP A 56 -0.94 -8.02 10.20
CA ASP A 56 -0.29 -7.48 11.39
C ASP A 56 0.84 -8.44 11.83
N PRO A 57 2.12 -8.02 11.79
CA PRO A 57 3.24 -8.89 12.16
C PRO A 57 3.36 -9.12 13.68
N LEU A 58 2.57 -8.42 14.50
CA LEU A 58 2.61 -8.50 15.96
C LEU A 58 1.51 -9.40 16.54
N ARG A 59 0.71 -10.05 15.69
CA ARG A 59 -0.43 -10.88 16.10
C ARG A 59 -0.38 -12.28 15.51
#